data_AF-A0A9W6GVZ0-F1
#
_entry.id   AF-A0A9W6GVZ0-F1
#
_cell.length_a   1.000
_cell.length_b   1.000
_cell.length_c   1.000
_cell.angle_alpha   90.00
_cell.angle_beta   90.00
_cell.angle_gamma   90.00
#
_symmetry.space_group_name_H-M   'P 1'
#
loop_
_entity.id
_entity.type
_entity.pdbx_description
1 polymer ?
#
loop_
_entity_poly.entity_id
_entity_poly.type
_entity_poly.pdbx_seq_one_letter_code
_entity_poly.pdbx_strand_id
1 'polypeptide(L)'
;MGLFSTKSQTNSQSGSINKADAVIIEQTAEPSPETRSVDKQVSPVEIPSAPADTKFATYGKILSMLSSQKPFGAMPLGQVAGIVGPAIDAGQFVIAHGHRKDSPGPGVPVAFVLWAKVSEELDRKLSENSREPILVEPQDWRSGDIPWLILSVGVQQVVVPTMKAISEKHFPGQTFKARFPAKDGGTEIRHISLE
;
A
#
# COMPACT_ATOMS: atom_id res chain seq x y z
N MET A 1 -9.63 2.17 -65.12
CA MET A 1 -8.41 1.36 -65.30
C MET A 1 -7.37 2.24 -65.99
N GLY A 2 -6.09 2.14 -65.60
CA GLY A 2 -4.98 2.89 -66.19
C GLY A 2 -3.65 2.21 -65.86
N LEU A 3 -2.66 2.28 -66.75
CA LEU A 3 -1.47 1.44 -66.76
C LEU A 3 -0.17 2.24 -66.93
N PHE A 4 0.74 2.14 -65.96
CA PHE A 4 2.19 2.34 -66.08
C PHE A 4 2.84 1.42 -65.03
N SER A 5 3.73 0.45 -65.28
CA SER A 5 4.65 0.09 -66.38
C SER A 5 6.06 0.70 -66.31
N THR A 6 7.06 -0.20 -66.28
CA THR A 6 8.53 0.01 -66.26
C THR A 6 9.11 0.65 -64.98
N LYS A 7 10.35 0.34 -64.53
CA LYS A 7 11.40 -0.57 -65.04
C LYS A 7 12.30 -1.08 -63.88
N SER A 8 12.99 -2.20 -64.08
CA SER A 8 13.86 -2.84 -63.06
C SER A 8 15.36 -2.66 -63.31
N GLN A 9 16.10 -2.24 -62.27
CA GLN A 9 17.57 -2.21 -62.09
C GLN A 9 17.84 -1.60 -60.69
N THR A 10 18.83 -1.93 -59.85
CA THR A 10 19.85 -3.01 -59.73
C THR A 10 20.35 -2.97 -58.26
N ASN A 11 21.04 -3.93 -57.63
CA ASN A 11 21.66 -5.21 -58.01
C ASN A 11 21.67 -6.17 -56.78
N SER A 12 22.01 -7.45 -56.95
CA SER A 12 22.26 -8.38 -55.83
C SER A 12 23.69 -8.26 -55.27
N GLN A 13 23.83 -8.17 -53.93
CA GLN A 13 24.93 -8.83 -53.21
C GLN A 13 24.60 -9.07 -51.73
N SER A 14 25.31 -10.01 -51.11
CA SER A 14 25.01 -10.53 -49.76
C SER A 14 25.64 -9.69 -48.65
N GLY A 15 24.95 -9.60 -47.51
CA GLY A 15 25.39 -8.84 -46.33
C GLY A 15 24.41 -8.97 -45.17
N SER A 16 24.34 -10.15 -44.55
CA SER A 16 23.49 -10.37 -43.37
C SER A 16 24.16 -9.76 -42.13
N ILE A 17 23.65 -8.62 -41.68
CA ILE A 17 24.09 -7.95 -40.45
C ILE A 17 23.05 -8.24 -39.37
N ASN A 18 23.42 -9.05 -38.38
CA ASN A 18 22.55 -9.37 -37.25
C ASN A 18 22.39 -8.18 -36.30
N LYS A 19 21.29 -8.16 -35.54
CA LYS A 19 21.04 -7.14 -34.50
C LYS A 19 22.13 -7.20 -33.40
N ALA A 20 22.46 -6.02 -32.89
CA ALA A 20 23.53 -5.81 -31.93
C ALA A 20 23.12 -6.15 -30.47
N ASP A 21 24.16 -6.22 -29.63
CA ASP A 21 24.15 -5.93 -28.19
C ASP A 21 23.36 -6.86 -27.26
N ALA A 22 23.72 -8.15 -27.30
CA ALA A 22 23.74 -8.99 -26.10
C ALA A 22 25.20 -9.20 -25.66
N VAL A 23 25.73 -8.34 -24.79
CA VAL A 23 27.10 -8.46 -24.25
C VAL A 23 27.15 -9.55 -23.18
N ILE A 24 27.39 -10.79 -23.63
CA ILE A 24 27.79 -11.90 -22.76
C ILE A 24 29.32 -12.00 -22.83
N ILE A 25 30.00 -11.73 -21.72
CA ILE A 25 31.43 -11.99 -21.58
C ILE A 25 31.60 -13.40 -21.01
N GLU A 26 31.78 -14.37 -21.89
CA GLU A 26 32.22 -15.71 -21.56
C GLU A 26 33.72 -15.81 -21.85
N GLN A 27 34.53 -16.15 -20.84
CA GLN A 27 36.00 -16.18 -20.93
C GLN A 27 36.51 -17.60 -20.69
N THR A 28 36.89 -18.27 -21.76
CA THR A 28 37.30 -19.69 -21.76
C THR A 28 38.75 -19.91 -21.27
N ALA A 29 39.00 -21.09 -20.71
CA ALA A 29 40.22 -21.51 -20.01
C ALA A 29 41.44 -21.77 -20.96
N GLU A 30 42.61 -22.29 -20.57
CA GLU A 30 42.95 -23.51 -19.78
C GLU A 30 44.36 -23.40 -19.09
N PRO A 31 44.99 -24.46 -18.51
CA PRO A 31 44.56 -25.11 -17.26
C PRO A 31 45.71 -25.41 -16.27
N SER A 32 45.40 -25.56 -14.97
CA SER A 32 46.06 -26.55 -14.08
C SER A 32 45.32 -26.70 -12.73
N PRO A 33 45.45 -27.84 -12.02
CA PRO A 33 44.52 -28.21 -10.96
C PRO A 33 45.05 -27.92 -9.54
N GLU A 34 44.46 -26.93 -8.88
CA GLU A 34 44.37 -26.94 -7.41
C GLU A 34 42.90 -26.93 -6.99
N THR A 35 42.55 -27.83 -6.08
CA THR A 35 41.17 -28.04 -5.62
C THR A 35 40.73 -26.92 -4.69
N ARG A 36 40.36 -25.77 -5.25
CA ARG A 36 39.58 -24.76 -4.52
C ARG A 36 38.19 -25.32 -4.25
N SER A 37 38.05 -25.98 -3.10
CA SER A 37 36.77 -26.27 -2.48
C SER A 37 35.87 -25.05 -2.57
N VAL A 38 34.71 -25.19 -3.19
CA VAL A 38 33.65 -24.18 -3.10
C VAL A 38 33.13 -24.27 -1.66
N ASP A 39 33.76 -23.50 -0.78
CA ASP A 39 33.41 -23.47 0.63
C ASP A 39 31.99 -22.92 0.75
N LYS A 40 31.04 -23.84 0.97
CA LYS A 40 29.61 -23.57 0.80
C LYS A 40 29.03 -22.93 2.06
N GLN A 41 29.72 -21.90 2.54
CA GLN A 41 29.20 -20.92 3.50
C GLN A 41 28.12 -20.09 2.82
N VAL A 42 26.95 -20.73 2.64
CA VAL A 42 25.68 -20.01 2.70
C VAL A 42 25.64 -19.42 4.11
N SER A 43 25.93 -18.11 4.22
CA SER A 43 25.70 -17.36 5.45
C SER A 43 24.31 -17.71 5.98
N PRO A 44 24.13 -17.90 7.31
CA PRO A 44 22.81 -18.14 7.86
C PRO A 44 21.83 -17.10 7.29
N VAL A 45 20.68 -17.57 6.79
CA VAL A 45 19.60 -16.65 6.41
C VAL A 45 19.18 -15.97 7.71
N GLU A 46 19.62 -14.73 7.89
CA GLU A 46 19.21 -13.89 9.01
C GLU A 46 17.71 -13.63 8.87
N ILE A 47 16.91 -14.49 9.51
CA ILE A 47 15.49 -14.25 9.74
C ILE A 47 15.45 -12.95 10.55
N PRO A 48 14.96 -11.82 9.99
CA PRO A 48 15.23 -10.53 10.61
C PRO A 48 14.51 -10.44 11.96
N SER A 49 15.22 -9.91 12.96
CA SER A 49 14.66 -9.69 14.28
C SER A 49 13.94 -8.34 14.28
N ALA A 50 12.60 -8.41 14.36
CA ALA A 50 11.71 -7.27 14.14
C ALA A 50 12.13 -6.01 14.92
N PRO A 51 12.33 -4.89 14.19
CA PRO A 51 11.20 -3.94 14.09
C PRO A 51 10.63 -3.79 12.67
N ALA A 52 11.45 -3.97 11.62
CA ALA A 52 11.06 -3.71 10.23
C ALA A 52 9.96 -4.67 9.75
N ASP A 53 10.08 -5.95 10.09
CA ASP A 53 9.15 -7.02 9.74
C ASP A 53 7.75 -6.77 10.32
N THR A 54 7.67 -6.07 11.46
CA THR A 54 6.38 -5.68 12.04
C THR A 54 5.66 -4.65 11.15
N LYS A 55 6.37 -3.72 10.52
CA LYS A 55 5.78 -2.80 9.54
C LYS A 55 5.30 -3.55 8.29
N PHE A 56 6.14 -4.39 7.70
CA PHE A 56 5.76 -5.16 6.51
C PHE A 56 4.63 -6.17 6.77
N ALA A 57 4.63 -6.85 7.91
CA ALA A 57 3.54 -7.73 8.32
C ALA A 57 2.24 -6.96 8.62
N THR A 58 2.32 -5.76 9.20
CA THR A 58 1.17 -4.87 9.40
C THR A 58 0.60 -4.40 8.06
N TYR A 59 1.46 -3.98 7.14
CA TYR A 59 1.08 -3.59 5.77
C TYR A 59 0.43 -4.76 5.02
N GLY A 60 1.00 -5.97 5.10
CA GLY A 60 0.43 -7.18 4.51
C GLY A 60 -0.93 -7.58 5.11
N LYS A 61 -1.13 -7.43 6.43
CA LYS A 61 -2.45 -7.60 7.07
C LYS A 61 -3.47 -6.61 6.53
N ILE A 62 -3.13 -5.31 6.46
CA ILE A 62 -4.04 -4.27 5.96
C ILE A 62 -4.35 -4.48 4.48
N LEU A 63 -3.35 -4.80 3.65
CA LEU A 63 -3.52 -5.04 2.22
C LEU A 63 -4.36 -6.29 1.93
N SER A 64 -4.18 -7.39 2.68
CA SER A 64 -5.00 -8.61 2.52
C SER A 64 -6.44 -8.42 2.98
N MET A 65 -6.70 -7.50 3.92
CA MET A 65 -8.05 -7.06 4.22
C MET A 65 -8.63 -6.17 3.10
N LEU A 66 -7.85 -5.23 2.57
CA LEU A 66 -8.28 -4.33 1.49
C LEU A 66 -8.58 -5.06 0.18
N SER A 67 -7.80 -6.06 -0.21
CA SER A 67 -8.05 -6.83 -1.45
C SER A 67 -9.36 -7.62 -1.42
N SER A 68 -9.89 -7.93 -0.22
CA SER A 68 -11.23 -8.53 -0.06
C SER A 68 -12.39 -7.55 -0.32
N GLN A 69 -12.11 -6.24 -0.35
CA GLN A 69 -13.13 -5.19 -0.46
C GLN A 69 -13.21 -4.65 -1.90
N LYS A 70 -14.39 -4.72 -2.51
CA LYS A 70 -14.65 -4.26 -3.90
C LYS A 70 -14.05 -2.88 -4.27
N PRO A 71 -14.18 -1.80 -3.46
CA PRO A 71 -13.63 -0.49 -3.83
C PRO A 71 -12.10 -0.40 -3.77
N PHE A 72 -11.41 -1.34 -3.12
CA PHE A 72 -9.95 -1.32 -2.95
C PHE A 72 -9.23 -2.41 -3.76
N GLY A 73 -9.88 -3.55 -4.04
CA GLY A 73 -9.32 -4.60 -4.90
C GLY A 73 -9.06 -4.19 -6.36
N ALA A 74 -9.66 -3.09 -6.83
CA ALA A 74 -9.42 -2.48 -8.14
C ALA A 74 -8.50 -1.23 -8.08
N MET A 75 -8.02 -0.83 -6.90
CA MET A 75 -7.20 0.36 -6.71
C MET A 75 -5.73 0.05 -7.04
N PRO A 76 -4.99 0.94 -7.74
CA PRO A 76 -3.56 0.77 -7.96
C PRO A 76 -2.78 0.62 -6.64
N LEU A 77 -1.87 -0.36 -6.56
CA LEU A 77 -1.14 -0.66 -5.31
C LEU A 77 -0.37 0.55 -4.76
N GLY A 78 0.16 1.42 -5.62
CA GLY A 78 0.82 2.67 -5.21
C GLY A 78 -0.12 3.67 -4.54
N GLN A 79 -1.39 3.71 -4.93
CA GLN A 79 -2.40 4.56 -4.30
C GLN A 79 -2.81 4.00 -2.93
N VAL A 80 -2.92 2.66 -2.81
CA VAL A 80 -3.10 2.00 -1.50
C VAL A 80 -1.89 2.26 -0.60
N ALA A 81 -0.67 2.19 -1.14
CA ALA A 81 0.57 2.45 -0.40
C ALA A 81 0.64 3.89 0.13
N GLY A 82 0.23 4.88 -0.68
CA GLY A 82 0.16 6.29 -0.28
C GLY A 82 -0.81 6.57 0.88
N ILE A 83 -1.77 5.68 1.16
CA ILE A 83 -2.68 5.78 2.31
C ILE A 83 -2.17 4.94 3.49
N VAL A 84 -1.75 3.69 3.25
CA VAL A 84 -1.43 2.73 4.32
C VAL A 84 -0.02 2.92 4.87
N GLY A 85 0.96 3.28 4.04
CA GLY A 85 2.35 3.51 4.46
C GLY A 85 2.46 4.62 5.51
N PRO A 86 2.03 5.86 5.19
CA PRO A 86 2.05 6.98 6.13
C PRO A 86 1.27 6.72 7.42
N ALA A 87 0.16 5.98 7.38
CA ALA A 87 -0.57 5.58 8.60
C ALA A 87 0.29 4.72 9.54
N ILE A 88 1.05 3.76 8.97
CA ILE A 88 1.96 2.88 9.72
C ILE A 88 3.19 3.66 10.23
N ASP A 89 3.76 4.53 9.41
CA ASP A 89 4.92 5.35 9.79
C ASP A 89 4.58 6.43 10.83
N ALA A 90 3.38 7.01 10.75
CA ALA A 90 2.82 7.87 11.79
C ALA A 90 2.38 7.09 13.05
N GLY A 91 2.29 5.76 13.00
CA GLY A 91 1.78 4.93 14.10
C GLY A 91 0.29 5.16 14.40
N GLN A 92 -0.46 5.68 13.42
CA GLN A 92 -1.86 6.10 13.57
C GLN A 92 -2.81 5.11 12.92
N PHE A 93 -2.70 3.86 13.39
CA PHE A 93 -3.52 2.75 12.98
C PHE A 93 -3.82 1.82 14.17
N VAL A 94 -4.94 1.11 14.09
CA VAL A 94 -5.23 -0.07 14.93
C VAL A 94 -5.76 -1.17 14.04
N ILE A 95 -5.34 -2.41 14.30
CA ILE A 95 -5.92 -3.62 13.72
C ILE A 95 -6.56 -4.39 14.86
N ALA A 96 -7.87 -4.64 14.77
CA ALA A 96 -8.60 -5.49 15.70
C ALA A 96 -8.53 -6.95 15.24
N HIS A 97 -8.17 -7.86 16.15
CA HIS A 97 -8.02 -9.28 15.88
C HIS A 97 -9.15 -10.09 16.53
N GLY A 98 -9.81 -10.92 15.73
CA GLY A 98 -10.84 -11.85 16.17
C GLY A 98 -10.25 -13.23 16.47
N HIS A 99 -10.70 -13.85 17.56
CA HIS A 99 -10.29 -15.20 17.95
C HIS A 99 -11.38 -16.21 17.58
N ARG A 100 -10.99 -17.38 17.08
CA ARG A 100 -11.93 -18.50 16.90
C ARG A 100 -12.16 -19.16 18.25
N LYS A 101 -13.42 -19.47 18.60
CA LYS A 101 -13.73 -20.15 19.87
C LYS A 101 -13.04 -21.50 20.01
N ASP A 102 -12.86 -22.18 18.88
CA ASP A 102 -12.48 -23.60 18.81
C ASP A 102 -10.98 -23.80 18.54
N SER A 103 -10.17 -22.73 18.60
CA SER A 103 -8.71 -22.82 18.42
C SER A 103 -7.97 -21.68 19.13
N PRO A 104 -7.14 -21.96 20.16
CA PRO A 104 -6.26 -20.99 20.80
C PRO A 104 -5.03 -20.71 19.92
N GLY A 105 -5.26 -20.15 18.74
CA GLY A 105 -4.23 -19.67 17.82
C GLY A 105 -4.12 -18.14 17.82
N PRO A 106 -3.13 -17.57 17.10
CA PRO A 106 -3.02 -16.13 16.93
C PRO A 106 -4.29 -15.56 16.26
N GLY A 107 -4.84 -14.48 16.82
CA GLY A 107 -6.05 -13.85 16.32
C GLY A 107 -5.94 -13.39 14.86
N VAL A 108 -7.01 -13.61 14.10
CA VAL A 108 -7.13 -13.21 12.69
C VAL A 108 -7.53 -11.73 12.62
N PRO A 109 -6.91 -10.87 11.80
CA PRO A 109 -7.35 -9.49 11.68
C PRO A 109 -8.76 -9.41 11.06
N VAL A 110 -9.69 -8.70 11.72
CA VAL A 110 -11.12 -8.63 11.34
C VAL A 110 -11.65 -7.20 11.16
N ALA A 111 -10.98 -6.21 11.75
CA ALA A 111 -11.18 -4.80 11.42
C ALA A 111 -9.84 -4.04 11.47
N PHE A 112 -9.74 -2.92 10.76
CA PHE A 112 -8.70 -1.92 11.01
C PHE A 112 -9.25 -0.50 10.87
N VAL A 113 -8.56 0.45 11.50
CA VAL A 113 -8.86 1.89 11.50
C VAL A 113 -7.55 2.66 11.29
N LEU A 114 -7.53 3.61 10.36
CA LEU A 114 -6.41 4.54 10.10
C LEU A 114 -6.89 5.99 10.33
N TRP A 115 -6.07 6.81 10.98
CA TRP A 115 -6.40 8.22 11.24
C TRP A 115 -5.22 9.17 11.01
N ALA A 116 -5.54 10.44 10.76
CA ALA A 116 -4.60 11.55 10.74
C ALA A 116 -4.84 12.48 11.93
N LYS A 117 -3.82 13.21 12.38
CA LYS A 117 -3.96 14.39 13.23
C LYS A 117 -3.54 15.61 12.42
N VAL A 118 -4.52 16.39 11.95
CA VAL A 118 -4.31 17.41 10.92
C VAL A 118 -4.31 18.83 11.48
N SER A 119 -3.70 19.76 10.73
CA SER A 119 -3.80 21.21 10.97
C SER A 119 -5.20 21.76 10.62
N GLU A 120 -5.54 22.94 11.13
CA GLU A 120 -6.78 23.66 10.76
C GLU A 120 -6.87 23.97 9.27
N GLU A 121 -5.72 24.20 8.59
CA GLU A 121 -5.70 24.46 7.16
C GLU A 121 -6.08 23.21 6.35
N LEU A 122 -5.57 22.05 6.74
CA LEU A 122 -5.90 20.78 6.10
C LEU A 122 -7.30 20.29 6.51
N ASP A 123 -7.73 20.51 7.75
CA ASP A 123 -9.11 20.27 8.19
C ASP A 123 -10.13 21.03 7.32
N ARG A 124 -9.84 22.30 7.01
CA ARG A 124 -10.67 23.12 6.12
C ARG A 124 -10.72 22.53 4.71
N LYS A 125 -9.57 22.24 4.08
CA LYS A 125 -9.49 21.58 2.76
C LYS A 125 -10.24 20.24 2.73
N LEU A 126 -10.07 19.41 3.77
CA LEU A 126 -10.75 18.12 3.91
C LEU A 126 -12.26 18.25 4.20
N SER A 127 -12.72 19.39 4.73
CA SER A 127 -14.14 19.68 4.92
C SER A 127 -14.80 20.22 3.64
N GLU A 128 -14.12 21.12 2.92
CA GLU A 128 -14.64 21.84 1.75
C GLU A 128 -14.65 20.98 0.48
N ASN A 129 -13.54 20.29 0.16
CA ASN A 129 -13.39 19.52 -1.09
C ASN A 129 -14.02 18.12 -1.00
N SER A 130 -15.27 18.02 -0.54
CA SER A 130 -15.96 16.77 -0.18
C SER A 130 -16.08 15.74 -1.31
N ARG A 131 -16.01 16.18 -2.58
CA ARG A 131 -16.09 15.33 -3.79
C ARG A 131 -14.76 14.69 -4.21
N GLU A 132 -13.62 15.21 -3.73
CA GLU A 132 -12.31 14.64 -4.04
C GLU A 132 -12.03 13.41 -3.15
N PRO A 133 -11.13 12.50 -3.52
CA PRO A 133 -10.64 11.47 -2.59
C PRO A 133 -10.01 12.13 -1.36
N ILE A 134 -10.09 11.47 -0.18
CA ILE A 134 -9.21 11.86 0.93
C ILE A 134 -7.78 11.47 0.55
N LEU A 135 -6.96 12.47 0.27
CA LEU A 135 -5.52 12.34 0.16
C LEU A 135 -4.90 13.22 1.25
N VAL A 136 -4.15 12.59 2.15
CA VAL A 136 -3.31 13.27 3.15
C VAL A 136 -1.88 12.92 2.80
N GLU A 137 -1.09 13.92 2.40
CA GLU A 137 0.31 13.68 2.03
C GLU A 137 1.12 13.19 3.24
N PRO A 138 2.21 12.40 3.05
CA PRO A 138 2.85 11.68 4.16
C PRO A 138 3.27 12.55 5.36
N GLN A 139 3.74 13.77 5.10
CA GLN A 139 4.10 14.76 6.11
C GLN A 139 2.90 15.28 6.92
N ASP A 140 1.71 15.30 6.32
CA ASP A 140 0.53 15.94 6.89
C ASP A 140 -0.24 15.07 7.89
N TRP A 141 0.08 13.78 7.98
CA TRP A 141 -0.55 12.83 8.91
C TRP A 141 -0.40 13.23 10.39
N ARG A 142 0.58 14.10 10.70
CA ARG A 142 0.84 14.69 12.02
C ARG A 142 0.92 16.23 11.96
N SER A 143 0.26 16.87 10.99
CA SER A 143 0.31 18.33 10.80
C SER A 143 -0.38 19.15 11.89
N GLY A 144 -1.13 18.52 12.80
CA GLY A 144 -1.75 19.21 13.94
C GLY A 144 -2.40 18.26 14.94
N ASP A 145 -3.55 18.68 15.48
CA ASP A 145 -4.26 17.97 16.55
C ASP A 145 -5.62 17.41 16.15
N ILE A 146 -6.25 17.90 15.07
CA ILE A 146 -7.64 17.55 14.73
C ILE A 146 -7.71 16.09 14.25
N PRO A 147 -8.45 15.19 14.92
CA PRO A 147 -8.54 13.78 14.55
C PRO A 147 -9.42 13.56 13.33
N TRP A 148 -8.83 13.05 12.24
CA TRP A 148 -9.56 12.64 11.04
C TRP A 148 -9.52 11.13 10.85
N LEU A 149 -10.69 10.50 10.72
CA LEU A 149 -10.80 9.13 10.23
C LEU A 149 -10.53 9.14 8.72
N ILE A 150 -9.42 8.52 8.31
CA ILE A 150 -9.01 8.42 6.90
C ILE A 150 -9.61 7.17 6.26
N LEU A 151 -9.57 6.05 6.98
CA LEU A 151 -10.04 4.76 6.47
C LEU A 151 -10.42 3.82 7.61
N SER A 152 -11.52 3.08 7.45
CA SER A 152 -11.84 1.92 8.28
C SER A 152 -12.39 0.78 7.43
N VAL A 153 -12.01 -0.45 7.75
CA VAL A 153 -12.49 -1.67 7.08
C VAL A 153 -12.78 -2.72 8.13
N GLY A 154 -13.90 -3.43 8.00
CA GLY A 154 -14.33 -4.48 8.93
C GLY A 154 -15.84 -4.44 9.15
N VAL A 155 -16.36 -5.36 9.99
CA VAL A 155 -17.77 -5.32 10.39
C VAL A 155 -18.01 -4.19 11.41
N GLN A 156 -19.14 -3.48 11.28
CA GLN A 156 -19.47 -2.31 12.12
C GLN A 156 -19.41 -2.63 13.62
N GLN A 157 -19.81 -3.85 14.00
CA GLN A 157 -19.79 -4.40 15.36
C GLN A 157 -18.40 -4.45 16.00
N VAL A 158 -17.33 -4.44 15.19
CA VAL A 158 -15.93 -4.36 15.65
C VAL A 158 -15.33 -2.98 15.40
N VAL A 159 -15.64 -2.36 14.24
CA VAL A 159 -15.12 -1.02 13.90
C VAL A 159 -15.56 0.03 14.93
N VAL A 160 -16.83 0.07 15.35
CA VAL A 160 -17.32 1.10 16.28
C VAL A 160 -16.67 0.98 17.68
N PRO A 161 -16.61 -0.19 18.34
CA PRO A 161 -15.83 -0.34 19.57
C PRO A 161 -14.33 -0.06 19.40
N THR A 162 -13.74 -0.41 18.26
CA THR A 162 -12.32 -0.10 17.97
C THR A 162 -12.10 1.40 17.91
N MET A 163 -12.98 2.15 17.24
CA MET A 163 -12.91 3.61 17.19
C MET A 163 -13.11 4.24 18.58
N LYS A 164 -14.03 3.72 19.39
CA LYS A 164 -14.26 4.22 20.76
C LYS A 164 -13.00 4.07 21.62
N ALA A 165 -12.37 2.90 21.60
CA ALA A 165 -11.12 2.66 22.30
C ALA A 165 -9.94 3.53 21.80
N ILE A 166 -9.92 3.93 20.52
CA ILE A 166 -8.95 4.92 20.01
C ILE A 166 -9.29 6.31 20.57
N SER A 167 -10.55 6.71 20.59
CA SER A 167 -11.01 8.00 21.12
C SER A 167 -10.66 8.15 22.60
N GLU A 168 -11.03 7.19 23.43
CA GLU A 168 -10.76 7.18 24.89
C GLU A 168 -9.26 7.26 25.20
N LYS A 169 -8.42 6.57 24.40
CA LYS A 169 -6.98 6.44 24.65
C LYS A 169 -6.14 7.57 24.06
N HIS A 170 -6.51 8.11 22.90
CA HIS A 170 -5.68 9.05 22.13
C HIS A 170 -6.31 10.44 21.96
N PHE A 171 -7.63 10.58 22.15
CA PHE A 171 -8.40 11.80 21.87
C PHE A 171 -9.50 12.06 22.93
N PRO A 172 -9.19 12.03 24.24
CA PRO A 172 -10.21 12.18 25.28
C PRO A 172 -10.92 13.54 25.15
N GLY A 173 -12.25 13.51 25.09
CA GLY A 173 -13.09 14.71 24.93
C GLY A 173 -13.12 15.32 23.52
N GLN A 174 -12.60 14.66 22.49
CA GLN A 174 -12.61 15.16 21.10
C GLN A 174 -13.47 14.27 20.19
N THR A 175 -14.09 14.87 19.16
CA THR A 175 -14.83 14.14 18.11
C THR A 175 -13.95 13.88 16.89
N PHE A 176 -13.98 12.67 16.34
CA PHE A 176 -13.37 12.40 15.03
C PHE A 176 -14.16 13.08 13.92
N LYS A 177 -13.49 13.72 12.97
CA LYS A 177 -14.10 14.12 11.69
C LYS A 177 -13.91 13.03 10.64
N ALA A 178 -14.92 12.82 9.80
CA ALA A 178 -14.91 11.78 8.78
C ALA A 178 -15.80 12.18 7.59
N ARG A 179 -15.42 11.74 6.38
CA ARG A 179 -16.30 11.75 5.19
C ARG A 179 -17.12 10.46 5.15
N PHE A 180 -18.43 10.57 4.94
CA PHE A 180 -19.32 9.45 4.63
C PHE A 180 -20.02 9.69 3.28
N PRO A 181 -20.32 8.64 2.50
CA PRO A 181 -21.17 8.78 1.32
C PRO A 181 -22.59 9.18 1.76
N ALA A 182 -23.08 10.29 1.21
CA ALA A 182 -24.41 10.80 1.45
C ALA A 182 -25.46 10.11 0.57
N LYS A 183 -26.75 10.21 0.95
CA LYS A 183 -27.87 9.50 0.29
C LYS A 183 -28.14 9.96 -1.14
N ASP A 184 -27.64 11.12 -1.53
CA ASP A 184 -27.75 11.74 -2.85
C ASP A 184 -26.57 11.39 -3.78
N GLY A 185 -25.59 10.59 -3.31
CA GLY A 185 -24.35 10.31 -4.03
C GLY A 185 -23.26 11.38 -3.83
N GLY A 186 -23.51 12.41 -3.01
CA GLY A 186 -22.49 13.30 -2.50
C GLY A 186 -21.71 12.72 -1.33
N THR A 187 -21.00 13.60 -0.61
CA THR A 187 -20.23 13.25 0.59
C THR A 187 -20.58 14.21 1.71
N GLU A 188 -20.92 13.67 2.88
CA GLU A 188 -21.18 14.44 4.09
C GLU A 188 -20.00 14.36 5.07
N ILE A 189 -19.67 15.48 5.72
CA ILE A 189 -18.74 15.49 6.86
C ILE A 189 -19.55 15.18 8.12
N ARG A 190 -19.14 14.17 8.90
CA ARG A 190 -19.71 13.91 10.22
C ARG A 190 -18.68 14.10 11.31
N HIS A 191 -19.12 14.70 12.41
CA HIS A 191 -18.43 14.69 13.68
C HIS A 191 -18.91 13.46 14.45
N ILE A 192 -18.00 12.52 14.70
CA ILE A 192 -18.26 11.27 15.40
C ILE A 192 -17.86 11.47 16.86
N SER A 193 -18.85 11.67 17.73
CA SER A 193 -18.67 11.44 19.18
C SER A 193 -18.87 9.95 19.49
N LEU A 194 -18.14 9.44 20.47
CA LEU A 194 -18.08 8.02 20.85
C LEU A 194 -18.19 7.85 22.37
N GLU A 195 -19.14 8.57 22.96
CA GLU A 195 -19.53 8.48 24.39
C GLU A 195 -20.18 7.13 24.76
#